data_AF-A0A345E6G4-F1
#
_entry.id   AF-A0A345E6G4-F1
#
_cell.length_a   1.000
_cell.length_b   1.000
_cell.length_c   1.000
_cell.angle_alpha   90.00
_cell.angle_beta   90.00
_cell.angle_gamma   90.00
#
_symmetry.space_group_name_H-M   'P 1'
#
loop_
_entity.id
_entity.type
_entity.pdbx_description
1 polymer ?
#
loop_
_entity_poly.entity_id
_entity_poly.type
_entity_poly.pdbx_seq_one_letter_code
_entity_poly.pdbx_strand_id
1 'polypeptide(L)'
;MTTRIAESRIEEYWDWIAVALFLLLAVDLLTTLAAARLVGTGAESNPLMRWLLGRSVLVVIGAHLAVVVLVTGCFRLLVERLRRTPSPANQYFALAIEAWLGVLVAVGLGVFANNLSVIVLGGSLL
;
A
#
# COMPACT_ATOMS: atom_id res chain seq x y z
N MET A 1 -13.98 9.87 -28.85
CA MET A 1 -12.67 9.17 -28.76
C MET A 1 -11.98 9.39 -27.41
N THR A 2 -12.16 10.54 -26.77
CA THR A 2 -11.56 10.93 -25.47
C THR A 2 -12.10 10.17 -24.24
N THR A 3 -13.36 9.73 -24.23
CA THR A 3 -13.97 9.05 -23.07
C THR A 3 -13.39 7.65 -22.81
N ARG A 4 -13.18 6.84 -23.85
CA ARG A 4 -12.55 5.52 -23.72
C ARG A 4 -11.13 5.59 -23.16
N ILE A 5 -10.33 6.57 -23.59
CA ILE A 5 -8.96 6.76 -23.11
C ILE A 5 -8.95 7.17 -21.63
N ALA A 6 -9.92 7.96 -21.19
CA ALA A 6 -10.07 8.32 -19.79
C ALA A 6 -10.51 7.12 -18.92
N GLU A 7 -11.39 6.26 -19.43
CA GLU A 7 -11.83 5.05 -18.72
C GLU A 7 -10.71 4.02 -18.61
N SER A 8 -9.97 3.76 -19.69
CA SER A 8 -8.85 2.80 -19.66
C SER A 8 -7.76 3.21 -18.67
N ARG A 9 -7.49 4.52 -18.55
CA ARG A 9 -6.52 5.03 -17.58
C ARG A 9 -6.99 4.86 -16.14
N ILE A 10 -8.30 5.00 -15.90
CA ILE A 10 -8.88 4.79 -14.57
C ILE A 10 -8.81 3.33 -14.18
N GLU A 11 -9.07 2.40 -15.11
CA GLU A 11 -8.85 0.97 -14.88
C GLU A 11 -7.40 0.67 -14.51
N GLU A 12 -6.45 1.23 -15.26
CA GLU A 12 -5.02 1.09 -14.95
C GLU A 12 -4.68 1.60 -13.54
N TYR A 13 -5.26 2.74 -13.11
CA TYR A 13 -5.03 3.22 -11.75
C TYR A 13 -5.63 2.30 -10.67
N TRP A 14 -6.75 1.64 -10.97
CA TRP A 14 -7.34 0.63 -10.10
C TRP A 14 -6.46 -0.63 -9.98
N ASP A 15 -5.80 -1.02 -11.07
CA ASP A 15 -4.84 -2.13 -11.04
C ASP A 15 -3.61 -1.77 -10.19
N TRP A 16 -3.07 -0.57 -10.37
CA TRP A 16 -1.90 -0.11 -9.59
C TRP A 16 -2.19 0.06 -8.10
N ILE A 17 -3.37 0.56 -7.71
CA ILE A 17 -3.74 0.61 -6.29
C ILE A 17 -3.92 -0.80 -5.71
N ALA A 18 -4.42 -1.75 -6.50
CA ALA A 18 -4.51 -3.16 -6.06
C ALA A 18 -3.12 -3.75 -5.81
N VAL A 19 -2.15 -3.50 -6.71
CA VAL A 19 -0.75 -3.89 -6.52
C VAL A 19 -0.16 -3.25 -5.25
N ALA A 20 -0.35 -1.94 -5.06
CA ALA A 20 0.15 -1.25 -3.88
C ALA A 20 -0.44 -1.81 -2.57
N LEU A 21 -1.76 -2.05 -2.53
CA LEU A 21 -2.44 -2.64 -1.37
C LEU A 21 -1.96 -4.07 -1.09
N PHE A 22 -1.76 -4.88 -2.13
CA PHE A 22 -1.22 -6.23 -1.99
C PHE A 22 0.18 -6.21 -1.36
N LEU A 23 1.07 -5.35 -1.87
CA LEU A 23 2.43 -5.20 -1.33
C LEU A 23 2.42 -4.69 0.11
N LEU A 24 1.70 -3.61 0.39
CA LEU A 24 1.75 -2.91 1.67
C LEU A 24 0.92 -3.57 2.79
N LEU A 25 0.00 -4.47 2.48
CA LEU A 25 -0.84 -5.12 3.49
C LEU A 25 -0.61 -6.61 3.56
N ALA A 26 -0.73 -7.34 2.45
CA ALA A 26 -0.62 -8.78 2.49
C ALA A 26 0.84 -9.22 2.61
N VAL A 27 1.69 -8.71 1.71
CA VAL A 27 3.11 -9.06 1.69
C VAL A 27 3.82 -8.49 2.93
N ASP A 28 3.54 -7.23 3.30
CA ASP A 28 4.07 -6.64 4.53
C ASP A 28 3.70 -7.46 5.77
N LEU A 29 2.41 -7.75 5.98
CA LEU A 29 1.98 -8.54 7.14
C LEU A 29 2.65 -9.92 7.22
N LEU A 30 2.73 -10.64 6.10
CA LEU A 30 3.38 -11.95 6.05
C LEU A 30 4.88 -11.85 6.39
N THR A 31 5.57 -10.85 5.83
CA THR A 31 7.00 -10.68 6.03
C THR A 31 7.32 -10.16 7.44
N THR A 32 6.51 -9.26 8.01
CA THR A 32 6.59 -8.84 9.41
C THR A 32 6.34 -10.00 10.37
N LEU A 33 5.33 -10.83 10.12
CA LEU A 33 5.07 -12.01 10.96
C LEU A 33 6.21 -13.03 10.89
N ALA A 34 6.78 -13.25 9.70
CA ALA A 34 7.93 -14.12 9.51
C ALA A 34 9.18 -13.59 10.22
N ALA A 35 9.49 -12.30 10.04
CA ALA A 35 10.60 -11.64 10.73
C ALA A 35 10.42 -11.69 12.25
N ALA A 36 9.24 -11.36 12.78
CA ALA A 36 8.94 -11.43 14.20
C ALA A 36 9.10 -12.83 14.80
N ARG A 37 8.88 -13.90 14.02
CA ARG A 37 9.17 -15.27 14.48
C ARG A 37 10.66 -15.61 14.50
N LEU A 38 11.46 -15.02 13.61
CA LEU A 38 12.89 -15.32 13.49
C LEU A 38 13.75 -14.51 14.46
N VAL A 39 13.47 -13.22 14.62
CA VAL A 39 14.26 -12.29 15.45
C VAL A 39 13.54 -11.79 16.70
N GLY A 40 12.29 -12.20 16.93
CA GLY A 40 11.48 -11.78 18.07
C GLY A 40 10.85 -10.39 17.89
N THR A 41 9.74 -10.13 18.59
CA THR A 41 8.95 -8.88 18.48
C THR A 41 9.67 -7.63 19.00
N GLY A 42 10.82 -7.79 19.66
CA GLY A 42 11.64 -6.69 20.20
C GLY A 42 12.45 -5.93 19.15
N ALA A 43 12.66 -6.52 17.98
CA ALA A 43 13.39 -5.91 16.86
C ALA A 43 12.53 -4.96 16.01
N GLU A 44 11.20 -4.93 16.22
CA GLU A 44 10.30 -4.08 15.43
C GLU A 44 10.37 -2.62 15.85
N SER A 45 10.93 -1.76 14.99
CA SER A 45 11.09 -0.32 15.23
C SER A 45 9.77 0.44 15.23
N ASN A 46 8.74 -0.07 14.55
CA ASN A 46 7.42 0.57 14.44
C ASN A 46 6.58 0.35 15.72
N PRO A 47 6.31 1.40 16.54
CA PRO A 47 5.58 1.25 17.80
C PRO A 47 4.15 0.72 17.62
N LEU A 48 3.53 1.05 16.48
CA LEU A 48 2.18 0.64 16.12
C LEU A 48 2.13 -0.85 15.80
N MET A 49 3.10 -1.35 15.02
CA MET A 49 3.18 -2.78 14.73
C MET A 49 3.61 -3.61 15.94
N ARG A 50 4.51 -3.08 16.77
CA ARG A 50 4.86 -3.72 18.05
C ARG A 50 3.65 -3.91 18.97
N TRP A 51 2.75 -2.92 19.02
CA TRP A 51 1.49 -3.03 19.76
C TRP A 51 0.52 -4.02 19.10
N LEU A 52 0.41 -3.99 17.76
CA LEU A 52 -0.50 -4.87 17.01
C LEU A 52 -0.11 -6.35 17.12
N LEU A 53 1.19 -6.65 17.09
CA LEU A 53 1.74 -8.01 17.23
C LEU A 53 1.49 -8.63 18.62
N GLY A 54 1.23 -7.80 19.64
CA GLY A 54 0.78 -8.24 20.96
C GLY A 54 -0.71 -8.58 21.04
N ARG A 55 -1.48 -8.40 19.96
CA ARG A 55 -2.91 -8.70 19.87
C ARG A 55 -3.16 -10.04 19.16
N SER A 56 -4.40 -10.54 19.25
CA SER A 56 -4.79 -11.75 18.54
C SER A 56 -4.74 -11.53 17.02
N VAL A 57 -4.42 -12.59 16.28
CA VAL A 57 -4.32 -12.58 14.80
C VAL A 57 -5.58 -11.99 14.14
N LEU A 58 -6.77 -12.22 14.73
CA LEU A 58 -8.03 -11.66 14.22
C LEU A 58 -8.10 -10.13 14.28
N VAL A 59 -7.54 -9.51 15.32
CA VAL A 59 -7.48 -8.03 15.42
C VAL A 59 -6.55 -7.46 14.35
N VAL A 60 -5.43 -8.14 14.10
CA VAL A 60 -4.47 -7.75 13.05
C VAL A 60 -5.13 -7.83 11.68
N ILE A 61 -5.78 -8.95 11.36
CA ILE A 61 -6.52 -9.11 10.09
C ILE A 61 -7.60 -8.04 9.96
N GLY A 62 -8.39 -7.81 11.02
CA GLY A 62 -9.45 -6.80 11.02
C GLY A 62 -8.93 -5.39 10.75
N ALA A 63 -7.79 -5.02 11.34
CA ALA A 63 -7.15 -3.74 11.09
C ALA A 63 -6.70 -3.59 9.62
N HIS A 64 -6.10 -4.62 9.03
CA HIS A 64 -5.68 -4.60 7.63
C HIS A 64 -6.89 -4.50 6.69
N LEU A 65 -7.96 -5.24 6.96
CA LEU A 65 -9.21 -5.15 6.19
C LEU A 65 -9.83 -3.75 6.28
N ALA A 66 -9.82 -3.13 7.46
CA ALA A 66 -10.30 -1.76 7.63
C ALA A 66 -9.47 -0.77 6.79
N VAL A 67 -8.15 -0.94 6.73
CA VAL A 67 -7.27 -0.13 5.88
C VAL A 67 -7.59 -0.33 4.40
N VAL A 68 -7.80 -1.57 3.93
CA VAL A 68 -8.23 -1.83 2.54
C VAL A 68 -9.49 -1.04 2.22
N VAL A 69 -10.54 -1.19 3.03
CA VAL A 69 -11.83 -0.52 2.80
C VAL A 69 -11.67 0.99 2.76
N LEU A 70 -10.89 1.55 3.70
CA LEU A 70 -10.65 2.99 3.76
C LEU A 70 -9.89 3.50 2.54
N VAL A 71 -8.79 2.84 2.15
CA VAL A 71 -7.97 3.26 1.01
C VAL A 71 -8.76 3.12 -0.29
N THR A 72 -9.43 2.00 -0.53
CA THR A 72 -10.29 1.79 -1.70
C THR A 72 -11.41 2.82 -1.76
N GLY A 73 -12.04 3.14 -0.63
CA GLY A 73 -13.08 4.17 -0.54
C GLY A 73 -12.57 5.57 -0.87
N CYS A 74 -11.45 5.99 -0.27
CA CYS A 74 -10.80 7.26 -0.54
C CYS A 74 -10.35 7.36 -2.00
N PHE A 75 -9.78 6.28 -2.56
CA PHE A 75 -9.33 6.24 -3.94
C PHE A 75 -10.49 6.36 -4.93
N ARG A 76 -11.63 5.71 -4.63
CA ARG A 76 -12.87 5.88 -5.42
C ARG A 76 -13.31 7.35 -5.46
N LEU A 77 -13.29 8.03 -4.31
CA LEU A 77 -13.63 9.47 -4.24
C LEU A 77 -12.65 10.31 -5.06
N LEU A 78 -11.35 9.98 -5.02
CA LEU A 78 -10.31 10.65 -5.79
C LEU A 78 -10.54 10.54 -7.31
N VAL A 79 -10.81 9.33 -7.80
CA VAL A 79 -11.12 9.06 -9.21
C VAL A 79 -12.39 9.81 -9.65
N GLU A 80 -13.42 9.83 -8.80
CA GLU A 80 -14.65 10.57 -9.09
C GLU A 80 -14.39 12.08 -9.18
N ARG A 81 -13.48 12.62 -8.36
CA ARG A 81 -13.05 14.02 -8.47
C ARG A 81 -12.30 14.28 -9.77
N LEU A 82 -11.39 13.39 -10.17
CA LEU A 82 -10.63 13.50 -11.43
C LEU A 82 -11.58 13.57 -12.64
N ARG A 83 -12.62 12.73 -12.67
CA ARG A 83 -13.63 12.72 -13.75
C ARG A 83 -14.34 14.06 -13.91
N ARG A 84 -14.50 14.83 -12.83
CA ARG A 84 -15.19 16.13 -12.80
C ARG A 84 -14.25 17.31 -13.03
N THR A 85 -12.93 17.11 -13.03
CA THR A 85 -11.96 18.17 -13.21
C THR A 85 -11.93 18.62 -14.67
N PRO A 86 -12.11 19.92 -14.97
CA PRO A 86 -12.03 20.42 -16.34
C PRO A 86 -10.58 20.39 -16.87
N SER A 87 -10.46 20.30 -18.19
CA SER A 87 -9.17 20.47 -18.89
C SER A 87 -8.68 21.92 -18.77
N PRO A 88 -7.37 22.18 -18.61
CA PRO A 88 -6.25 21.23 -18.60
C PRO A 88 -5.85 20.71 -17.21
N ALA A 89 -6.51 21.19 -16.13
CA ALA A 89 -6.16 20.82 -14.76
C ALA A 89 -6.26 19.30 -14.50
N ASN A 90 -7.12 18.60 -15.24
CA ASN A 90 -7.24 17.14 -15.18
C ASN A 90 -5.93 16.40 -15.52
N GLN A 91 -5.07 16.96 -16.38
CA GLN A 91 -3.80 16.33 -16.76
C GLN A 91 -2.79 16.39 -15.62
N TYR A 92 -2.66 17.55 -14.97
CA TYR A 92 -1.82 17.69 -13.79
C TYR A 92 -2.31 16.82 -12.63
N PHE A 93 -3.64 16.73 -12.48
CA PHE A 93 -4.22 15.89 -11.44
C PHE A 93 -3.98 14.39 -11.72
N ALA A 94 -4.09 13.95 -12.98
CA ALA A 94 -3.74 12.60 -13.39
C ALA A 94 -2.26 12.28 -13.12
N LEU A 95 -1.34 13.20 -13.47
CA LEU A 95 0.09 13.03 -13.20
C LEU A 95 0.38 12.91 -11.70
N ALA A 96 -0.30 13.70 -10.87
CA ALA A 96 -0.17 13.61 -9.42
C ALA A 96 -0.63 12.25 -8.88
N ILE A 97 -1.70 11.68 -9.43
CA ILE A 97 -2.19 10.34 -9.08
C ILE A 97 -1.17 9.28 -9.50
N GLU A 98 -0.64 9.35 -10.72
CA GLU A 98 0.38 8.44 -11.23
C GLU A 98 1.64 8.46 -10.39
N ALA A 99 2.15 9.66 -10.09
CA ALA A 99 3.33 9.83 -9.23
C ALA A 99 3.09 9.26 -7.82
N TRP A 100 1.91 9.51 -7.25
CA TRP A 100 1.55 9.01 -5.92
C TRP A 100 1.43 7.47 -5.90
N LEU A 101 0.79 6.86 -6.91
CA LEU A 101 0.72 5.40 -7.06
C LEU A 101 2.11 4.78 -7.23
N GLY A 102 2.97 5.39 -8.05
CA GLY A 102 4.35 4.95 -8.22
C GLY A 102 5.14 5.00 -6.91
N VAL A 103 4.98 6.06 -6.13
CA VAL A 103 5.60 6.19 -4.80
C VAL A 103 5.07 5.10 -3.85
N LEU A 104 3.76 4.84 -3.81
CA LEU A 104 3.20 3.78 -2.96
C LEU A 104 3.78 2.41 -3.29
N VAL A 105 3.88 2.07 -4.58
CA VAL A 105 4.48 0.80 -5.02
C VAL A 105 5.96 0.75 -4.64
N ALA A 106 6.72 1.81 -4.88
CA ALA A 106 8.14 1.88 -4.52
C ALA A 106 8.36 1.73 -3.01
N VAL A 107 7.53 2.38 -2.19
CA VAL A 107 7.55 2.22 -0.73
C VAL A 107 7.22 0.78 -0.34
N GLY A 108 6.17 0.18 -0.92
CA GLY A 108 5.81 -1.22 -0.66
C GLY A 108 6.93 -2.20 -1.01
N LEU A 109 7.59 -2.00 -2.14
CA LEU A 109 8.77 -2.79 -2.52
C LEU A 109 9.96 -2.56 -1.57
N GLY A 110 10.18 -1.32 -1.12
CA GLY A 110 11.24 -1.00 -0.16
C GLY A 110 11.03 -1.65 1.20
N VAL A 111 9.80 -1.60 1.73
CA VAL A 111 9.44 -2.28 2.99
C VAL A 111 9.58 -3.79 2.83
N PHE A 112 9.08 -4.35 1.72
CA PHE A 112 9.26 -5.78 1.42
C PHE A 112 10.74 -6.18 1.38
N ALA A 113 11.58 -5.42 0.67
CA ALA A 113 13.01 -5.69 0.59
C ALA A 113 13.70 -5.61 1.96
N ASN A 114 13.29 -4.64 2.80
CA ASN A 114 13.79 -4.53 4.16
C ASN A 114 13.41 -5.76 5.01
N ASN A 115 12.14 -6.14 4.99
CA ASN A 115 11.68 -7.31 5.74
C ASN A 115 12.33 -8.61 5.24
N LEU A 116 12.54 -8.74 3.93
CA LEU A 116 13.24 -9.88 3.35
C LEU A 116 14.72 -9.91 3.76
N SER A 117 15.39 -8.76 3.84
CA SER A 117 16.76 -8.67 4.36
C SER A 117 16.84 -9.18 5.79
N VAL A 118 15.89 -8.80 6.65
CA VAL A 118 15.85 -9.32 8.03
C VAL A 118 15.71 -10.85 8.04
N ILE A 119 14.86 -11.40 7.17
CA ILE A 119 14.63 -12.85 7.08
C ILE A 119 15.87 -13.60 6.57
N VAL A 120 16.54 -13.08 5.53
CA VAL A 120 17.63 -13.78 4.85
C VAL A 120 18.99 -13.51 5.49
N LEU A 121 19.26 -12.26 5.86
CA LEU A 121 20.55 -11.79 6.34
C LEU A 121 20.60 -11.60 7.86
N GLY A 122 19.46 -11.71 8.56
CA GLY A 122 19.37 -11.52 10.02
C GLY A 122 19.53 -10.06 10.47
N GLY A 123 19.50 -9.10 9.53
CA GLY A 123 19.68 -7.67 9.79
C GLY A 123 18.82 -6.80 8.88
N SER A 124 18.35 -5.69 9.43
CA SER A 124 17.57 -4.67 8.71
C SER A 124 18.49 -3.84 7.80
N LEU A 125 17.99 -3.41 6.63
CA LEU A 125 18.68 -2.48 5.72
C LEU A 125 18.51 -1.01 6.17
N LEU A 126 17.60 -0.78 7.13
CA LEU A 126 17.30 0.47 7.82
C LEU A 126 17.63 0.35 9.30
#